data_AF-A0A534R920-F1
#
_entry.id   AF-A0A534R920-F1
#
_cell.length_a   1.000
_cell.length_b   1.000
_cell.length_c   1.000
_cell.angle_alpha   90.00
_cell.angle_beta   90.00
_cell.angle_gamma   90.00
#
_symmetry.space_group_name_H-M   'P 1'
#
loop_
_entity.id
_entity.type
_entity.pdbx_description
1 polymer ?
#
loop_
_entity_poly.entity_id
_entity_poly.type
_entity_poly.pdbx_seq_one_letter_code
_entity_poly.pdbx_strand_id
1 'polypeptide(L)'
;RKGYLHHIVPSERFRLLAGAEALATARFGTMTAQHHFCRTCGVASFYVPRSHPDRIDVNVRCLDGVDVEQLAVTRFDGRNWEASIATLDD
;
A
#
# COMPACT_ATOMS: atom_id res chain seq x y z
N ARG A 1 -4.34 -11.06 8.20
CA ARG A 1 -3.09 -10.54 7.60
C ARG A 1 -3.43 -10.10 6.17
N LYS A 2 -3.02 -8.90 5.70
CA LYS A 2 -3.46 -8.33 4.40
C LYS A 2 -2.63 -8.75 3.17
N GLY A 3 -1.44 -9.32 3.38
CA GLY A 3 -0.66 -9.97 2.31
C GLY A 3 -0.20 -9.05 1.17
N TYR A 4 0.11 -7.78 1.46
CA TYR A 4 0.56 -6.81 0.46
C TYR A 4 1.83 -7.27 -0.26
N LEU A 5 1.86 -7.08 -1.58
CA LEU A 5 3.10 -6.84 -2.31
C LEU A 5 3.11 -5.37 -2.70
N HIS A 6 4.00 -4.62 -2.04
CA HIS A 6 3.99 -3.17 -2.02
C HIS A 6 4.54 -2.60 -3.33
N HIS A 7 3.84 -1.60 -3.87
CA HIS A 7 4.32 -0.78 -4.98
C HIS A 7 3.94 0.67 -4.73
N ILE A 8 4.91 1.45 -4.25
CA ILE A 8 4.72 2.86 -3.89
C ILE A 8 4.89 3.72 -5.14
N VAL A 9 3.90 4.56 -5.43
CA VAL A 9 3.90 5.48 -6.57
C VAL A 9 3.59 6.91 -6.10
N PRO A 10 4.11 7.95 -6.79
CA PRO A 10 3.66 9.31 -6.60
C PRO A 10 2.14 9.42 -6.74
N SER A 11 1.52 10.26 -5.91
CA SER A 11 0.06 10.44 -5.91
C SER A 11 -0.48 10.91 -7.26
N GLU A 12 0.28 11.70 -8.02
CA GLU A 12 -0.03 12.12 -9.39
C GLU A 12 -0.13 10.95 -10.40
N ARG A 13 0.48 9.80 -10.12
CA ARG A 13 0.40 8.58 -10.94
C ARG A 13 -0.72 7.63 -10.50
N PHE A 14 -1.54 8.05 -9.53
CA PHE A 14 -2.68 7.29 -9.05
C PHE A 14 -3.97 8.10 -9.23
N ARG A 15 -5.03 7.45 -9.72
CA ARG A 15 -6.37 8.02 -9.77
C ARG A 15 -7.39 6.98 -9.37
N LEU A 16 -8.15 7.25 -8.32
CA LEU A 16 -9.29 6.43 -7.93
C LEU A 16 -10.44 6.67 -8.92
N LEU A 17 -10.76 5.65 -9.72
CA LEU A 17 -11.78 5.77 -10.77
C LEU A 17 -13.21 5.55 -10.23
N ALA A 18 -13.37 4.69 -9.21
CA ALA A 18 -14.68 4.31 -8.67
C ALA A 18 -14.56 3.75 -7.24
N GLY A 19 -15.69 3.62 -6.55
CA GLY A 19 -15.79 2.93 -5.26
C GLY A 19 -15.31 3.74 -4.06
N ALA A 20 -15.08 5.04 -4.22
CA ALA A 20 -14.66 5.94 -3.14
C ALA A 20 -15.65 5.90 -1.96
N GLU A 21 -16.94 5.89 -2.28
CA GLU A 21 -18.05 5.78 -1.34
C GLU A 21 -18.05 4.45 -0.57
N ALA A 22 -17.46 3.38 -1.11
CA ALA A 22 -17.40 2.05 -0.50
C ALA A 22 -16.14 1.81 0.34
N LEU A 23 -15.18 2.74 0.34
CA LEU A 23 -13.94 2.62 1.11
C LEU A 23 -14.14 2.99 2.58
N ALA A 24 -13.58 2.18 3.48
CA ALA A 24 -13.28 2.59 4.85
C ALA A 24 -11.79 2.89 4.98
N THR A 25 -11.47 3.75 5.94
CA THR A 25 -10.10 4.11 6.27
C THR A 25 -9.85 3.84 7.74
N ALA A 26 -8.87 2.98 8.02
CA ALA A 26 -8.36 2.77 9.36
C ALA A 26 -7.02 3.50 9.55
N ARG A 27 -6.84 4.12 10.71
CA ARG A 27 -5.59 4.73 11.16
C ARG A 27 -5.26 4.19 12.55
N PHE A 28 -3.99 3.93 12.82
CA PHE A 28 -3.50 3.45 14.11
C PHE A 28 -2.05 3.88 14.31
N GLY A 29 -1.50 3.65 15.51
CA GLY A 29 -0.13 4.04 15.85
C GLY A 29 0.05 5.56 15.75
N THR A 30 0.95 6.04 14.90
CA THR A 30 1.18 7.48 14.69
C THR A 30 0.05 8.19 13.94
N MET A 31 -0.99 7.47 13.51
CA MET A 31 -2.12 7.99 12.74
C MET A 31 -1.78 8.54 11.33
N THR A 32 -0.50 8.43 10.92
CA THR A 32 0.01 8.87 9.63
C THR A 32 -0.50 8.01 8.48
N ALA A 33 -0.33 6.70 8.58
CA ALA A 33 -0.77 5.78 7.54
C ALA A 33 -2.29 5.75 7.44
N GLN A 34 -2.80 5.72 6.22
CA GLN A 34 -4.24 5.66 5.94
C GLN A 34 -4.56 4.34 5.26
N HIS A 35 -4.97 3.34 6.04
CA HIS A 35 -5.26 2.01 5.52
C HIS A 35 -6.65 1.95 4.90
N HIS A 36 -6.73 2.08 3.58
CA HIS A 36 -7.98 1.97 2.83
C HIS A 36 -8.35 0.50 2.58
N PHE A 37 -9.65 0.20 2.62
CA PHE A 37 -10.20 -1.11 2.25
C PHE A 37 -11.67 -1.00 1.89
N CYS A 38 -12.16 -1.89 1.02
CA CYS A 38 -13.58 -1.98 0.70
C CYS A 38 -14.37 -2.47 1.93
N ARG A 39 -15.42 -1.73 2.32
CA ARG A 39 -16.27 -2.12 3.46
C ARG A 39 -17.07 -3.40 3.18
N THR A 40 -17.32 -3.72 1.92
CA THR A 40 -18.13 -4.88 1.51
C THR A 40 -17.32 -6.17 1.48
N CYS A 41 -16.18 -6.18 0.79
CA CYS A 41 -15.37 -7.40 0.60
C CYS A 41 -14.07 -7.44 1.41
N GLY A 42 -13.72 -6.34 2.10
CA GLY A 42 -12.50 -6.26 2.93
C GLY A 42 -11.18 -6.12 2.15
N VAL A 43 -11.22 -6.15 0.81
CA VAL A 43 -10.02 -6.01 -0.03
C VAL A 43 -9.38 -4.64 0.17
N ALA A 44 -8.06 -4.62 0.35
CA ALA A 44 -7.25 -3.42 0.50
C ALA A 44 -6.32 -3.32 -0.71
N SER A 45 -6.78 -2.69 -1.78
CA SER A 45 -6.05 -2.56 -3.05
C SER A 45 -4.98 -1.47 -3.03
N PHE A 46 -5.10 -0.50 -2.12
CA PHE A 46 -4.09 0.53 -1.92
C PHE A 46 -4.20 1.14 -0.51
N TYR A 47 -3.18 1.89 -0.10
CA TYR A 47 -3.20 2.72 1.09
C TYR A 47 -2.21 3.88 1.01
N VAL A 48 -2.28 4.82 1.95
CA VAL A 48 -1.23 5.84 2.14
C VAL A 48 -0.25 5.33 3.19
N PRO A 49 1.02 5.05 2.86
CA PRO A 49 1.98 4.50 3.80
C PRO A 49 2.51 5.55 4.77
N ARG A 50 2.96 5.10 5.96
CA ARG A 50 3.64 5.97 6.93
C ARG A 50 4.96 6.53 6.39
N SER A 51 5.70 5.72 5.63
CA SER A 51 7.01 6.07 5.09
C SER A 51 6.96 7.19 4.06
N HIS A 52 5.91 7.20 3.22
CA HIS A 52 5.71 8.17 2.16
C HIS A 52 4.25 8.69 2.24
N PRO A 53 3.96 9.60 3.18
CA PRO A 53 2.59 10.04 3.48
C PRO A 53 1.92 10.83 2.35
N ASP A 54 2.68 11.24 1.34
CA ASP A 54 2.29 11.95 0.12
C ASP A 54 2.13 11.01 -1.10
N ARG A 55 2.44 9.72 -0.93
CA ARG A 55 2.40 8.69 -1.98
C ARG A 55 1.30 7.67 -1.76
N ILE A 56 1.05 6.86 -2.78
CA ILE A 56 0.10 5.75 -2.73
C ILE A 56 0.85 4.43 -2.84
N ASP A 57 0.58 3.50 -1.95
CA ASP A 57 1.10 2.14 -2.00
C ASP A 57 0.01 1.21 -2.51
N VAL A 58 0.21 0.69 -3.72
CA VAL A 58 -0.69 -0.23 -4.41
C VAL A 58 -0.32 -1.66 -4.05
N ASN A 59 -1.32 -2.46 -3.66
CA ASN A 59 -1.13 -3.90 -3.55
C ASN A 59 -1.13 -4.52 -4.94
N VAL A 60 0.05 -4.90 -5.43
CA VAL A 60 0.24 -5.46 -6.78
C VAL A 60 -0.59 -6.72 -7.02
N ARG A 61 -0.93 -7.46 -5.96
CA ARG A 61 -1.80 -8.66 -6.05
C ARG A 61 -3.25 -8.34 -6.44
N CYS A 62 -3.63 -7.07 -6.42
CA CYS A 62 -4.95 -6.60 -6.84
C CYS A 62 -4.95 -6.05 -8.27
N LEU A 63 -3.82 -6.11 -9.00
CA LEU A 63 -3.72 -5.67 -10.38
C LEU A 63 -3.98 -6.84 -11.33
N ASP A 64 -4.85 -6.60 -12.31
CA ASP A 64 -5.08 -7.54 -13.39
C ASP A 64 -3.89 -7.57 -14.36
N GLY A 65 -3.59 -8.74 -14.91
CA GLY A 65 -2.56 -8.91 -15.94
C GLY A 65 -1.11 -8.84 -15.45
N VAL A 66 -0.88 -8.79 -14.13
CA VAL A 66 0.47 -8.83 -13.55
C VAL A 66 0.81 -10.26 -13.12
N ASP A 67 1.87 -10.82 -13.71
CA ASP A 67 2.48 -12.05 -13.21
C ASP A 67 3.40 -11.72 -12.02
N VAL A 68 2.90 -11.98 -10.83
CA VAL A 68 3.59 -11.70 -9.56
C VAL A 68 4.91 -12.46 -9.43
N GLU A 69 5.01 -13.67 -10.01
CA GLU A 69 6.18 -14.54 -9.87
C GLU A 69 7.37 -14.02 -10.68
N GLN A 70 7.12 -13.15 -11.68
CA GLN A 70 8.17 -12.56 -12.52
C GLN A 70 8.70 -11.23 -11.97
N LEU A 71 8.14 -10.71 -10.88
CA LEU A 71 8.55 -9.43 -10.32
C LEU A 71 9.84 -9.56 -9.50
N ALA A 72 10.74 -8.59 -9.68
CA ALA A 72 11.85 -8.41 -8.75
C ALA A 72 11.30 -7.88 -7.41
N VAL A 73 11.44 -8.67 -6.35
CA VAL A 73 10.90 -8.33 -5.02
C VAL A 73 12.05 -8.04 -4.06
N THR A 74 12.09 -6.79 -3.57
CA THR A 74 12.95 -6.41 -2.45
C THR A 74 12.27 -6.79 -1.13
N ARG A 75 12.96 -7.55 -0.28
CA ARG A 75 12.45 -7.90 1.05
C ARG A 75 12.64 -6.72 2.00
N PHE A 76 11.64 -6.47 2.83
CA PHE A 76 11.66 -5.43 3.84
C PHE A 76 11.37 -6.04 5.22
N ASP A 77 12.20 -5.73 6.22
CA ASP A 77 11.96 -6.15 7.58
C ASP A 77 11.01 -5.17 8.30
N GLY A 78 9.71 -5.51 8.24
CA GLY A 78 8.68 -4.75 8.94
C GLY A 78 8.70 -4.88 10.46
N ARG A 79 9.48 -5.80 11.05
CA ARG A 79 9.63 -5.92 12.51
C ARG A 79 10.61 -4.90 13.05
N ASN A 80 11.73 -4.69 12.35
CA ASN A 80 12.75 -3.69 12.69
C ASN A 80 12.61 -2.45 11.78
N TRP A 81 11.41 -1.85 11.80
CA TRP A 81 11.02 -0.83 10.81
C TRP A 81 11.93 0.40 10.85
N GLU A 82 12.26 0.91 12.02
CA GLU A 82 13.06 2.14 12.19
C GLU A 82 14.46 2.01 11.59
N ALA A 83 15.07 0.83 11.67
CA ALA A 83 16.36 0.56 11.06
C ALA A 83 16.23 0.29 9.55
N SER A 84 15.16 -0.39 9.13
CA SER A 84 14.97 -0.83 7.75
C SER A 84 14.48 0.28 6.82
N ILE A 85 13.76 1.27 7.34
CA ILE A 85 13.22 2.35 6.51
C ILE A 85 14.33 3.18 5.87
N ALA A 86 15.48 3.31 6.54
CA ALA A 86 16.64 4.02 6.02
C ALA A 86 17.31 3.34 4.81
N THR A 87 16.92 2.09 4.49
CA THR A 87 17.46 1.33 3.36
C THR A 87 16.50 1.24 2.18
N LEU A 88 15.34 1.89 2.25
CA LEU A 88 14.45 2.03 1.11
C LEU A 88 14.90 3.25 0.29
N ASP A 89 15.37 3.01 -0.93
CA ASP A 89 15.60 4.07 -1.91
C ASP A 89 14.24 4.62 -2.44
N ASP A 90 14.21 5.90 -2.83
CA ASP A 90 13.02 6.67 -3.28
C ASP A 90 12.35 6.21 -4.59
#